data_AF-A0A4Y2UP26-F1
#
_entry.id   AF-A0A4Y2UP26-F1
#
_cell.length_a   1.000
_cell.length_b   1.000
_cell.length_c   1.000
_cell.angle_alpha   90.00
_cell.angle_beta   90.00
_cell.angle_gamma   90.00
#
_symmetry.space_group_name_H-M   'P 1'
#
loop_
_entity.id
_entity.type
_entity.pdbx_description
1 polymer ?
#
loop_
_entity_poly.entity_id
_entity_poly.type
_entity_poly.pdbx_seq_one_letter_code
_entity_poly.pdbx_strand_id
1 'polypeptide(L)'
;MFRHVEIEYILFRKKHLIKTWCRHFIVFLQILINNSQLISVKFEDLSYCFENIDTSTYDDIYRTIDDFLVSRHHLKRAEFPGCFFRFHKGVELLRKLTENSSESLTHLPLRKFVHYEPKDKDEDSKAAQKLPTLANLPSLTTLKIDYSLRFENIIAFQSDVVHVVHPISKKLPNAGTFEDNLVLI
;
A
#
# COMPACT_ATOMS: atom_id res chain seq x y z
N MET A 1 -11.06 -23.89 -1.17
CA MET A 1 -11.06 -22.57 -0.50
C MET A 1 -9.82 -21.81 -0.96
N PHE A 2 -9.93 -20.50 -1.28
CA PHE A 2 -8.83 -19.77 -1.91
C PHE A 2 -7.71 -19.46 -0.91
N ARG A 3 -6.46 -19.78 -1.28
CA ARG A 3 -5.25 -19.42 -0.52
C ARG A 3 -4.57 -18.16 -1.05
N HIS A 4 -4.71 -17.92 -2.35
CA HIS A 4 -4.15 -16.80 -3.08
C HIS A 4 -5.26 -16.19 -3.92
N VAL A 5 -5.39 -14.87 -3.86
CA VAL A 5 -6.37 -14.12 -4.64
C VAL A 5 -5.68 -12.91 -5.25
N GLU A 6 -5.86 -12.73 -6.55
CA GLU A 6 -5.45 -11.55 -7.28
C GLU A 6 -6.69 -10.89 -7.85
N ILE A 7 -6.81 -9.57 -7.63
CA ILE A 7 -7.93 -8.76 -8.05
C ILE A 7 -7.37 -7.63 -8.89
N GLU A 8 -7.52 -7.78 -10.20
CA GLU A 8 -7.13 -6.79 -11.19
C GLU A 8 -8.35 -6.00 -11.62
N TYR A 9 -8.25 -4.67 -11.56
CA TYR A 9 -9.25 -3.81 -12.17
C TYR A 9 -8.93 -3.62 -13.66
N ILE A 10 -9.86 -4.05 -14.51
CA ILE A 10 -9.77 -3.85 -15.96
C ILE A 10 -10.49 -2.55 -16.32
N LEU A 11 -9.84 -1.71 -17.12
CA LEU A 11 -10.37 -0.40 -17.51
C LEU A 11 -11.72 -0.50 -18.24
N PHE A 12 -12.76 0.11 -17.67
CA PHE A 12 -14.07 0.28 -18.31
C PHE A 12 -14.29 1.74 -18.76
N ARG A 13 -14.67 1.94 -20.02
CA ARG A 13 -15.04 3.29 -20.52
C ARG A 13 -16.44 3.75 -20.09
N LYS A 14 -17.31 2.82 -19.67
CA LYS A 14 -18.72 3.12 -19.35
C LYS A 14 -18.90 3.23 -17.83
N LYS A 15 -19.31 4.41 -17.34
CA LYS A 15 -19.50 4.68 -15.90
C LYS A 15 -20.39 3.67 -15.16
N HIS A 16 -21.45 3.17 -15.80
CA HIS A 16 -22.31 2.16 -15.16
C HIS A 16 -21.60 0.82 -14.95
N LEU A 17 -20.64 0.44 -15.82
CA LEU A 17 -19.84 -0.77 -15.63
C LEU A 17 -18.89 -0.62 -14.45
N ILE A 18 -18.30 0.57 -14.27
CA ILE A 18 -17.45 0.88 -13.10
C ILE A 18 -18.26 0.70 -11.82
N LYS A 19 -19.46 1.30 -11.73
CA LYS A 19 -20.33 1.17 -10.56
C LYS A 19 -20.73 -0.28 -10.28
N THR A 20 -21.08 -1.04 -11.32
CA THR A 20 -21.40 -2.47 -11.20
C THR A 20 -20.19 -3.26 -10.72
N TRP A 21 -19.00 -2.98 -11.25
CA TRP A 21 -17.76 -3.59 -10.79
C TRP A 21 -17.49 -3.29 -9.32
N CYS A 22 -17.62 -2.04 -8.87
CA CYS A 22 -17.44 -1.67 -7.45
C CYS A 22 -18.36 -2.46 -6.52
N ARG A 23 -19.64 -2.61 -6.90
CA ARG A 23 -20.61 -3.39 -6.12
C ARG A 23 -20.19 -4.85 -6.02
N HIS A 24 -19.78 -5.45 -7.13
CA HIS A 24 -19.31 -6.84 -7.13
C HIS A 24 -18.00 -7.02 -6.36
N PHE A 25 -17.09 -6.05 -6.46
CA PHE A 25 -15.84 -6.04 -5.73
C PHE A 25 -16.06 -6.03 -4.22
N ILE A 26 -16.95 -5.15 -3.72
CA ILE A 26 -17.34 -5.12 -2.30
C ILE A 26 -17.90 -6.47 -1.86
N VAL A 27 -18.87 -7.02 -2.59
CA VAL A 27 -19.47 -8.32 -2.25
C VAL A 27 -18.43 -9.44 -2.27
N PHE A 28 -17.53 -9.44 -3.25
CA PHE A 28 -16.46 -10.41 -3.34
C PHE A 28 -15.53 -10.35 -2.13
N LEU A 29 -15.11 -9.16 -1.70
CA LEU A 29 -14.30 -8.99 -0.50
C LEU A 29 -15.04 -9.45 0.76
N GLN A 30 -16.33 -9.18 0.88
CA GLN A 30 -17.14 -9.68 2.00
C GLN A 30 -17.24 -11.20 2.04
N ILE A 31 -17.36 -11.85 0.87
CA ILE A 31 -17.29 -13.32 0.77
C ILE A 31 -15.89 -13.79 1.20
N LEU A 32 -14.85 -13.09 0.74
CA LEU A 32 -13.50 -13.42 1.13
C LEU A 32 -13.34 -13.31 2.63
N ILE A 33 -13.80 -12.26 3.33
CA ILE A 33 -13.68 -12.10 4.81
C ILE A 33 -13.97 -13.41 5.56
N ASN A 34 -15.01 -14.15 5.17
CA ASN A 34 -15.41 -15.40 5.80
C ASN A 34 -14.52 -16.62 5.47
N ASN A 35 -13.58 -16.49 4.54
CA ASN A 35 -12.61 -17.51 4.14
C ASN A 35 -11.30 -17.37 4.93
N SER A 36 -11.08 -18.27 5.89
CA SER A 36 -9.95 -18.24 6.82
C SER A 36 -8.60 -18.76 6.29
N GLN A 37 -8.52 -19.30 5.07
CA GLN A 37 -7.30 -19.94 4.54
C GLN A 37 -6.47 -19.03 3.62
N LEU A 38 -6.90 -17.79 3.42
CA LEU A 38 -6.21 -16.85 2.55
C LEU A 38 -4.91 -16.36 3.19
N ILE A 39 -3.79 -16.56 2.49
CA ILE A 39 -2.46 -16.15 2.94
C ILE A 39 -1.81 -15.11 2.01
N SER A 40 -2.45 -14.81 0.88
CA SER A 40 -1.92 -13.92 -0.14
C SER A 40 -3.04 -13.17 -0.83
N VAL A 41 -2.88 -11.86 -0.94
CA VAL A 41 -3.78 -11.00 -1.70
C VAL A 41 -2.98 -10.01 -2.55
N LYS A 42 -3.45 -9.78 -3.78
CA LYS A 42 -2.96 -8.73 -4.67
C LYS A 42 -4.14 -7.89 -5.16
N PHE A 43 -4.06 -6.59 -4.98
CA PHE A 43 -4.96 -5.60 -5.56
C PHE A 43 -4.18 -4.83 -6.63
N GLU A 44 -4.65 -4.87 -7.87
CA GLU A 44 -3.93 -4.31 -9.01
C GLU A 44 -4.77 -3.29 -9.76
N ASP A 45 -4.15 -2.15 -10.08
CA ASP A 45 -4.66 -1.09 -10.95
C ASP A 45 -6.03 -0.50 -10.56
N LEU A 46 -6.31 -0.42 -9.25
CA LEU A 46 -7.53 0.18 -8.72
C LEU A 46 -7.64 1.70 -8.95
N SER A 47 -6.55 2.38 -9.31
CA SER A 47 -6.53 3.84 -9.44
C SER A 47 -7.55 4.39 -10.41
N TYR A 48 -7.69 3.76 -11.58
CA TYR A 48 -8.67 4.21 -12.56
C TYR A 48 -10.10 4.04 -12.04
N CYS A 49 -10.36 2.99 -11.26
CA CYS A 49 -11.64 2.85 -10.57
C CYS A 49 -11.87 4.03 -9.61
N PHE A 50 -10.89 4.33 -8.76
CA PHE A 50 -10.97 5.39 -7.75
C PHE A 50 -11.13 6.80 -8.33
N GLU A 51 -10.51 7.09 -9.47
CA GLU A 51 -10.65 8.37 -10.17
C GLU A 51 -12.04 8.60 -10.77
N ASN A 52 -12.81 7.52 -10.99
CA ASN A 52 -14.07 7.56 -11.75
C ASN A 52 -15.31 7.30 -10.89
N ILE A 53 -15.17 7.22 -9.57
CA ILE A 53 -16.26 7.01 -8.61
C ILE A 53 -16.41 8.21 -7.67
N ASP A 54 -17.60 8.35 -7.08
CA ASP A 54 -17.83 9.34 -6.03
C ASP A 54 -17.16 8.95 -4.70
N THR A 55 -16.98 9.93 -3.82
CA THR A 55 -16.32 9.73 -2.52
C THR A 55 -17.03 8.70 -1.65
N SER A 56 -18.36 8.60 -1.69
CA SER A 56 -19.09 7.60 -0.91
C SER A 56 -18.73 6.18 -1.36
N THR A 57 -18.75 5.95 -2.68
CA THR A 57 -18.38 4.64 -3.26
C THR A 57 -16.92 4.31 -2.96
N TYR A 58 -16.02 5.30 -3.03
CA TYR A 58 -14.62 5.13 -2.65
C TYR A 58 -14.47 4.71 -1.18
N ASP A 59 -15.16 5.39 -0.26
CA ASP A 59 -15.08 5.11 1.17
C ASP A 59 -15.66 3.73 1.52
N ASP A 60 -16.73 3.29 0.84
CA ASP A 60 -17.29 1.95 0.98
C ASP A 60 -16.30 0.86 0.55
N ILE A 61 -15.63 1.06 -0.60
CA ILE A 61 -14.58 0.15 -1.08
C ILE A 61 -13.42 0.12 -0.10
N TYR A 62 -12.92 1.29 0.30
CA TYR A 62 -11.81 1.41 1.25
C TYR A 62 -12.11 0.66 2.54
N ARG A 63 -13.29 0.91 3.13
CA ARG A 63 -13.71 0.26 4.37
C ARG A 63 -13.78 -1.26 4.19
N THR A 64 -14.28 -1.73 3.06
CA THR A 64 -14.36 -3.18 2.80
C THR A 64 -12.98 -3.81 2.66
N ILE A 65 -12.02 -3.13 2.01
CA ILE A 65 -10.62 -3.57 1.96
C ILE A 65 -10.00 -3.59 3.36
N ASP A 66 -10.24 -2.53 4.14
CA ASP A 66 -9.75 -2.41 5.52
C ASP A 66 -10.27 -3.55 6.41
N ASP A 67 -11.59 -3.75 6.45
CA ASP A 67 -12.26 -4.85 7.16
C ASP A 67 -11.70 -6.20 6.71
N PHE A 68 -11.44 -6.36 5.41
CA PHE A 68 -10.80 -7.56 4.87
C PHE A 68 -9.37 -7.78 5.38
N LEU A 69 -8.50 -6.77 5.35
CA LEU A 69 -7.11 -6.92 5.81
C LEU A 69 -7.03 -7.14 7.32
N VAL A 70 -7.87 -6.46 8.11
CA VAL A 70 -7.93 -6.62 9.57
C VAL A 70 -8.55 -7.97 9.98
N SER A 71 -9.38 -8.58 9.14
CA SER A 71 -9.88 -9.95 9.39
C SER A 71 -8.81 -11.05 9.21
N ARG A 72 -7.57 -10.68 8.83
CA ARG A 72 -6.51 -11.63 8.45
C ARG A 72 -5.26 -11.47 9.30
N HIS A 73 -5.10 -12.37 10.27
CA HIS A 73 -3.91 -12.39 11.14
C HIS A 73 -2.72 -13.16 10.56
N HIS A 74 -2.92 -13.87 9.44
CA HIS A 74 -1.92 -14.79 8.88
C HIS A 74 -1.59 -14.48 7.41
N LEU A 75 -1.85 -13.25 6.95
CA LEU A 75 -1.44 -12.84 5.62
C LEU A 75 0.09 -12.87 5.53
N LYS A 76 0.59 -13.66 4.57
CA LYS A 76 2.01 -13.73 4.24
C LYS A 76 2.39 -12.71 3.17
N ARG A 77 1.46 -12.39 2.27
CA ARG A 77 1.68 -11.46 1.17
C ARG A 77 0.51 -10.53 0.99
N ALA A 78 0.79 -9.24 0.87
CA ALA A 78 -0.18 -8.22 0.52
C ALA A 78 0.45 -7.27 -0.49
N GLU A 79 -0.12 -7.19 -1.68
CA GLU A 79 0.43 -6.40 -2.79
C GLU A 79 -0.61 -5.40 -3.30
N PHE A 80 -0.16 -4.17 -3.56
CA PHE A 80 -1.04 -3.09 -4.00
C PHE A 80 -0.51 -2.31 -5.22
N PRO A 81 0.00 -2.98 -6.28
CA PRO A 81 0.50 -2.29 -7.46
C PRO A 81 -0.57 -1.40 -8.09
N GLY A 82 -0.25 -0.12 -8.30
CA GLY A 82 -1.11 0.78 -9.07
C GLY A 82 -2.44 1.13 -8.38
N CYS A 83 -2.57 0.93 -7.07
CA CYS A 83 -3.82 1.24 -6.37
C CYS A 83 -4.03 2.74 -6.09
N PHE A 84 -2.96 3.51 -5.86
CA PHE A 84 -3.03 4.96 -5.62
C PHE A 84 -4.11 5.40 -4.61
N PHE A 85 -4.15 4.79 -3.42
CA PHE A 85 -5.04 5.22 -2.34
C PHE A 85 -4.79 6.68 -1.95
N ARG A 86 -5.81 7.42 -1.50
CA ARG A 86 -5.61 8.73 -0.88
C ARG A 86 -4.60 8.61 0.26
N PHE A 87 -3.68 9.56 0.39
CA PHE A 87 -2.52 9.45 1.28
C PHE A 87 -2.87 8.98 2.70
N HIS A 88 -3.74 9.69 3.41
CA HIS A 88 -4.16 9.33 4.77
C HIS A 88 -4.79 7.93 4.86
N LYS A 89 -5.63 7.55 3.89
CA LYS A 89 -6.27 6.24 3.80
C LYS A 89 -5.25 5.13 3.59
N GLY A 90 -4.30 5.32 2.66
CA GLY A 90 -3.25 4.35 2.38
C GLY A 90 -2.31 4.15 3.57
N VAL A 91 -1.91 5.24 4.24
CA VAL A 91 -1.11 5.19 5.47
C VAL A 91 -1.83 4.43 6.58
N GLU A 92 -3.11 4.72 6.80
CA GLU A 92 -3.92 4.02 7.80
C GLU A 92 -4.09 2.53 7.47
N LEU A 93 -4.34 2.21 6.19
CA LEU A 93 -4.49 0.84 5.73
C LEU A 93 -3.20 0.04 5.95
N LEU A 94 -2.06 0.65 5.64
CA LEU A 94 -0.75 0.04 5.84
C LEU A 94 -0.49 -0.21 7.32
N ARG A 95 -0.75 0.77 8.19
CA ARG A 95 -0.63 0.60 9.64
C ARG A 95 -1.45 -0.59 10.14
N LYS A 96 -2.74 -0.63 9.81
CA LYS A 96 -3.63 -1.72 10.25
C LYS A 96 -3.19 -3.09 9.72
N LEU A 97 -2.81 -3.18 8.44
CA LEU A 97 -2.27 -4.40 7.85
C LEU A 97 -1.04 -4.91 8.61
N THR A 98 -0.09 -4.01 8.88
CA THR A 98 1.16 -4.39 9.56
C THR A 98 0.96 -4.73 11.02
N GLU A 99 0.05 -4.06 11.74
CA GLU A 99 -0.29 -4.41 13.11
C GLU A 99 -0.95 -5.78 13.18
N ASN A 100 -1.81 -6.08 12.21
CA ASN A 100 -2.63 -7.28 12.24
C ASN A 100 -1.91 -8.54 11.73
N SER A 101 -0.93 -8.39 10.84
CA SER A 101 -0.18 -9.49 10.21
C SER A 101 1.34 -9.40 10.43
N SER A 102 1.80 -8.66 11.44
CA SER A 102 3.23 -8.40 11.69
C SER A 102 4.09 -9.67 11.72
N GLU A 103 3.59 -10.73 12.37
CA GLU A 103 4.29 -12.00 12.56
C GLU A 103 4.27 -12.92 11.34
N SER A 104 3.41 -12.65 10.35
CA SER A 104 3.25 -13.52 9.18
C SER A 104 3.65 -12.85 7.87
N LEU A 105 3.59 -11.52 7.79
CA LEU A 105 3.77 -10.76 6.58
C LEU A 105 5.24 -10.79 6.14
N THR A 106 5.50 -11.48 5.04
CA THR A 106 6.84 -11.69 4.48
C THR A 106 7.08 -10.87 3.22
N HIS A 107 6.02 -10.55 2.46
CA HIS A 107 6.11 -9.81 1.20
C HIS A 107 5.12 -8.65 1.16
N LEU A 108 5.63 -7.44 0.98
CA LEU A 108 4.85 -6.20 0.95
C LEU A 108 5.29 -5.27 -0.20
N PRO A 109 4.83 -5.49 -1.44
CA PRO A 109 4.99 -4.56 -2.53
C PRO A 109 3.98 -3.39 -2.47
N LEU A 110 4.51 -2.17 -2.40
CA LEU A 110 3.79 -0.89 -2.30
C LEU A 110 4.06 0.04 -3.49
N ARG A 111 4.35 -0.54 -4.66
CA ARG A 111 4.52 0.21 -5.91
C ARG A 111 3.24 0.97 -6.24
N LYS A 112 3.34 2.29 -6.41
CA LYS A 112 2.23 3.20 -6.74
C LYS A 112 1.06 3.08 -5.75
N PHE A 113 1.40 2.87 -4.47
CA PHE A 113 0.41 2.56 -3.44
C PHE A 113 -0.45 3.76 -3.05
N VAL A 114 0.14 4.95 -2.86
CA VAL A 114 -0.59 6.16 -2.44
C VAL A 114 -0.53 7.27 -3.50
N HIS A 115 -1.64 7.99 -3.63
CA HIS A 115 -1.74 9.26 -4.32
C HIS A 115 -1.42 10.39 -3.33
N TYR A 116 -0.41 11.20 -3.66
CA TYR A 116 -0.03 12.38 -2.87
C TYR A 116 -0.61 13.63 -3.52
N GLU A 117 -1.58 14.25 -2.85
CA GLU A 117 -2.07 15.59 -3.18
C GLU A 117 -1.47 16.58 -2.17
N PRO A 118 -0.70 17.60 -2.60
CA PRO A 118 0.03 18.51 -1.70
C PRO A 118 -0.87 19.53 -0.98
N LYS A 119 -2.13 19.18 -0.68
CA LYS A 119 -3.13 20.11 -0.16
C LYS A 119 -2.82 20.58 1.26
N ASP A 120 -2.19 19.76 2.10
CA ASP A 120 -1.80 20.15 3.46
C ASP A 120 -0.61 19.32 4.00
N LYS A 121 0.59 19.92 4.00
CA LYS A 121 1.83 19.24 4.43
C LYS A 121 1.79 18.80 5.91
N ASP A 122 1.04 19.51 6.75
CA ASP A 122 1.00 19.24 8.18
C ASP A 122 0.13 18.03 8.52
N GLU A 123 -0.97 17.84 7.80
CA GLU A 123 -1.82 16.65 7.93
C GLU A 123 -1.11 15.39 7.43
N ASP A 124 -0.39 15.50 6.32
CA ASP A 124 0.38 14.39 5.76
C ASP A 124 1.52 13.97 6.71
N SER A 125 2.20 14.94 7.34
CA SER A 125 3.21 14.65 8.36
C SER A 125 2.63 13.89 9.56
N LYS A 126 1.49 14.34 10.09
CA LYS A 126 0.79 13.67 11.20
C LYS A 126 0.31 12.26 10.83
N ALA A 127 -0.14 12.05 9.60
CA ALA A 127 -0.51 10.72 9.13
C ALA A 127 0.73 9.82 9.03
N ALA A 128 1.82 10.32 8.43
CA ALA A 128 3.07 9.56 8.28
C ALA A 128 3.67 9.11 9.62
N GLN A 129 3.53 9.89 10.69
CA GLN A 129 3.94 9.49 12.05
C GLN A 129 3.21 8.25 12.58
N LYS A 130 2.03 7.92 12.03
CA LYS A 130 1.29 6.70 12.39
C LYS A 130 1.79 5.47 11.64
N LEU A 131 2.78 5.61 10.76
CA LEU A 131 3.29 4.47 10.01
C LEU A 131 4.05 3.51 10.93
N PRO A 132 3.86 2.20 10.73
CA PRO A 132 4.59 1.16 11.42
C PRO A 132 6.08 1.27 11.07
N THR A 133 6.94 1.17 12.08
CA THR A 133 8.39 1.04 11.85
C THR A 133 8.68 -0.33 11.26
N LEU A 134 9.73 -0.47 10.43
CA LEU A 134 10.17 -1.78 9.92
C LEU A 134 10.48 -2.78 11.05
N ALA A 135 10.91 -2.28 12.22
CA ALA A 135 11.08 -3.10 13.43
C ALA A 135 9.79 -3.83 13.88
N ASN A 136 8.62 -3.33 13.50
CA ASN A 136 7.32 -3.93 13.82
C ASN A 136 6.94 -5.06 12.85
N LEU A 137 7.79 -5.39 11.87
CA LEU A 137 7.56 -6.41 10.86
C LEU A 137 8.68 -7.47 10.87
N PRO A 138 8.79 -8.28 11.94
CA PRO A 138 9.92 -9.19 12.15
C PRO A 138 10.05 -10.28 11.09
N SER A 139 8.98 -10.60 10.36
CA SER A 139 8.97 -11.62 9.31
C SER A 139 9.13 -11.07 7.90
N LEU A 140 9.28 -9.75 7.73
CA LEU A 140 9.34 -9.14 6.41
C LEU A 140 10.67 -9.46 5.72
N THR A 141 10.61 -10.24 4.64
CA THR A 141 11.76 -10.59 3.81
C THR A 141 11.81 -9.78 2.52
N THR A 142 10.69 -9.21 2.10
CA THR A 142 10.60 -8.48 0.83
C THR A 142 9.71 -7.25 0.97
N LEU A 143 10.34 -6.07 0.86
CA LEU A 143 9.67 -4.79 0.74
C LEU A 143 10.00 -4.22 -0.64
N LYS A 144 8.98 -3.92 -1.45
CA LYS A 144 9.18 -3.22 -2.74
C LYS A 144 8.41 -1.91 -2.68
N ILE A 145 9.13 -0.80 -2.66
CA ILE A 145 8.55 0.54 -2.70
C ILE A 145 8.97 1.22 -3.99
N ASP A 146 8.14 2.14 -4.50
CA ASP A 146 8.61 3.02 -5.56
C ASP A 146 9.57 4.05 -4.97
N TYR A 147 10.73 4.21 -5.61
CA TYR A 147 11.58 5.37 -5.43
C TYR A 147 10.88 6.60 -6.02
N SER A 148 9.99 7.18 -5.23
CA SER A 148 9.55 8.56 -5.40
C SER A 148 10.10 9.35 -4.22
N LEU A 149 10.49 10.61 -4.45
CA LEU A 149 10.88 11.63 -3.43
C LEU A 149 9.94 11.71 -2.19
N ARG A 150 8.83 10.97 -2.18
CA ARG A 150 7.72 11.02 -1.24
C ARG A 150 7.77 9.87 -0.21
N PHE A 151 8.45 8.76 -0.52
CA PHE A 151 8.79 7.72 0.46
C PHE A 151 10.03 8.08 1.28
N GLU A 152 10.87 9.00 0.80
CA GLU A 152 11.93 9.60 1.61
C GLU A 152 11.37 10.19 2.89
N ASN A 153 10.18 10.81 2.87
CA ASN A 153 9.53 11.27 4.10
C ASN A 153 9.13 10.10 5.00
N ILE A 154 8.57 9.03 4.46
CA ILE A 154 8.16 7.84 5.24
C ILE A 154 9.37 7.19 5.93
N ILE A 155 10.51 7.10 5.24
CA ILE A 155 11.76 6.55 5.79
C ILE A 155 12.48 7.57 6.69
N ALA A 156 12.48 8.87 6.35
CA ALA A 156 13.10 9.94 7.13
C ALA A 156 12.36 10.19 8.45
N PHE A 157 11.03 10.04 8.49
CA PHE A 157 10.28 10.05 9.75
C PHE A 157 10.62 8.85 10.65
N GLN A 158 11.23 7.79 10.10
CA GLN A 158 11.77 6.69 10.89
C GLN A 158 13.24 6.92 11.28
N SER A 159 13.95 7.88 10.67
CA SER A 159 15.36 8.14 10.97
C SER A 159 15.61 8.90 12.26
N ASP A 160 14.60 9.52 12.88
CA ASP A 160 14.72 10.02 14.26
C ASP A 160 14.88 8.88 15.29
N VAL A 161 14.59 7.63 14.90
CA VAL A 161 14.79 6.41 15.71
C VAL A 161 16.10 5.67 15.34
N VAL A 162 16.72 6.03 14.21
CA VAL A 162 17.98 5.43 13.76
C VAL A 162 19.09 6.45 13.95
N HIS A 163 19.91 6.27 15.00
CA HIS A 163 21.17 7.00 15.11
C HIS A 163 21.94 6.91 13.79
N VAL A 164 22.08 8.08 13.17
CA VAL A 164 22.78 8.35 11.94
C VAL A 164 24.12 7.63 11.91
N VAL A 165 24.24 6.61 11.05
CA VAL A 165 25.55 6.19 10.55
C VAL A 165 25.81 7.02 9.28
N HIS A 166 26.36 8.22 9.48
CA HIS A 166 27.24 8.84 8.48
C HIS A 166 28.65 8.33 8.77
N PRO A 167 29.46 7.98 7.74
CA PRO A 167 30.00 8.97 6.81
C PRO A 167 30.07 8.41 5.36
N ILE A 168 30.31 9.10 4.24
CA ILE A 168 31.28 10.14 3.88
C ILE A 168 30.73 10.82 2.62
N SER A 169 30.46 12.12 2.66
CA SER A 169 30.40 12.95 1.47
C SER A 169 31.82 13.40 1.09
N LYS A 170 32.41 12.83 0.04
CA LYS A 170 33.55 13.45 -0.67
C LYS A 170 33.32 13.40 -2.19
N LYS A 171 32.86 14.56 -2.68
CA LYS A 171 33.17 15.23 -3.97
C LYS A 171 32.95 14.52 -5.33
N LEU A 172 31.99 15.12 -6.07
CA LEU A 172 31.92 15.45 -7.52
C LEU A 172 31.70 14.33 -8.57
N PRO A 173 31.24 14.65 -9.81
CA PRO A 173 30.23 15.64 -10.26
C PRO A 173 29.26 15.11 -11.37
N ASN A 174 28.19 15.88 -11.61
CA ASN A 174 27.40 16.03 -12.85
C ASN A 174 26.95 14.83 -13.72
N ALA A 175 25.62 14.79 -13.89
CA ALA A 175 24.85 14.55 -15.12
C ALA A 175 24.97 13.19 -15.84
N GLY A 176 23.85 12.44 -15.84
CA GLY A 176 23.59 11.37 -16.80
C GLY A 176 22.77 10.24 -16.18
N THR A 177 21.50 10.13 -16.62
CA THR A 177 20.69 8.90 -16.70
C THR A 177 20.97 7.78 -15.70
N PHE A 178 20.08 7.59 -14.71
CA PHE A 178 20.02 6.37 -13.89
C PHE A 178 18.71 5.64 -14.15
N GLU A 179 18.74 4.70 -15.10
CA GLU A 179 18.06 3.42 -14.89
C GLU A 179 18.98 2.60 -14.00
N ASP A 180 18.52 2.16 -12.83
CA ASP A 180 19.16 1.03 -12.15
C ASP A 180 18.14 0.31 -11.26
N ASN A 181 17.96 -0.98 -11.60
CA ASN A 181 17.22 -1.95 -10.83
C ASN A 181 18.04 -2.32 -9.58
N LEU A 182 17.52 -2.06 -8.38
CA LEU A 182 18.10 -2.61 -7.16
C LEU A 182 17.37 -3.90 -6.76
N VAL A 183 18.06 -5.02 -6.97
CA VAL A 183 17.80 -6.31 -6.34
C VAL A 183 18.61 -6.32 -5.04
N LEU A 184 17.94 -6.47 -3.89
CA LEU A 184 18.60 -6.76 -2.62
C LEU A 184 18.71 -8.28 -2.46
N ILE A 185 19.95 -8.75 -2.29
CA ILE A 185 20.32 -10.14 -1.95
C ILE A 185 19.86 -10.45 -0.53
#